data_AF-A0A246UAQ5-F1
#
_entry.id   AF-A0A246UAQ5-F1
#
_cell.length_a   1.000
_cell.length_b   1.000
_cell.length_c   1.000
_cell.angle_alpha   90.00
_cell.angle_beta   90.00
_cell.angle_gamma   90.00
#
_symmetry.space_group_name_H-M   'P 1'
#
loop_
_entity.id
_entity.type
_entity.pdbx_description
1 polymer ?
#
loop_
_entity_poly.entity_id
_entity_poly.type
_entity_poly.pdbx_seq_one_letter_code
_entity_poly.pdbx_strand_id
1 'polypeptide(L)'
;MTAGQRQWINEHDDQPAVDLLNAAKIAFKAHADQTDKTGGPYFLHCRRVADAVEAGEERVVAYLHDVVEKGPGWTLDRLREQGFSSTIVDAVDALTKRPDENDDEFVMRALRNPLARPVKVADLKDNLEQAEKIGSDPGKYQKGLKIAAQMYGRTARS
;
A
#
# COMPACT_ATOMS: atom_id res chain seq x y z
N MET A 1 -18.99 16.39 47.78
CA MET A 1 -19.92 15.98 46.71
C MET A 1 -19.15 15.94 45.40
N THR A 2 -19.08 14.73 44.84
CA THR A 2 -18.77 14.29 43.47
C THR A 2 -17.64 14.93 42.64
N ALA A 3 -16.63 14.08 42.45
CA ALA A 3 -15.67 13.95 41.36
C ALA A 3 -16.09 14.46 39.97
N GLY A 4 -15.09 14.95 39.23
CA GLY A 4 -15.11 15.09 37.78
C GLY A 4 -13.71 14.80 37.22
N GLN A 5 -13.32 13.52 37.23
CA GLN A 5 -12.15 13.05 36.47
C GLN A 5 -12.36 13.39 35.00
N ARG A 6 -11.51 14.27 34.45
CA ARG A 6 -11.43 14.51 33.01
C ARG A 6 -10.71 13.34 32.36
N GLN A 7 -11.47 12.36 31.91
CA GLN A 7 -11.00 11.26 31.07
C GLN A 7 -11.39 11.60 29.63
N TRP A 8 -10.52 12.25 28.85
CA TRP A 8 -10.87 12.70 27.48
C TRP A 8 -9.75 12.57 26.44
N ILE A 9 -8.74 11.72 26.65
CA ILE A 9 -7.89 11.25 25.55
C ILE A 9 -7.69 9.76 25.76
N ASN A 10 -8.49 8.95 25.07
CA ASN A 10 -8.20 7.52 24.93
C ASN A 10 -7.11 7.44 23.85
N GLU A 11 -5.90 7.02 24.21
CA GLU A 11 -4.78 6.80 23.27
C GLU A 11 -5.17 5.87 22.11
N HIS A 12 -6.24 5.07 22.27
CA HIS A 12 -6.78 4.15 21.28
C HIS A 12 -7.55 4.80 20.10
N ASP A 13 -8.10 6.01 20.25
CA ASP A 13 -8.90 6.64 19.17
C ASP A 13 -8.04 7.30 18.07
N ASP A 14 -6.80 7.69 18.40
CA ASP A 14 -5.90 8.39 17.47
C ASP A 14 -4.92 7.45 16.74
N GLN A 15 -4.88 6.16 17.14
CA GLN A 15 -3.93 5.20 16.59
C GLN A 15 -3.95 5.13 15.04
N PRO A 16 -5.12 5.12 14.36
CA PRO A 16 -5.16 5.12 12.90
C PRO A 16 -4.55 6.39 12.27
N ALA A 17 -4.70 7.55 12.91
CA ALA A 17 -4.15 8.82 12.44
C ALA A 17 -2.63 8.88 12.65
N VAL A 18 -2.14 8.36 13.79
CA VAL A 18 -0.72 8.23 14.10
C VAL A 18 -0.03 7.28 13.12
N ASP A 19 -0.62 6.11 12.87
CA ASP A 19 -0.08 5.12 11.93
C ASP A 19 -0.01 5.67 10.51
N LEU A 20 -1.04 6.39 10.07
CA LEU A 20 -1.07 7.04 8.76
C LEU A 20 0.05 8.06 8.61
N LEU A 21 0.22 8.95 9.61
CA LEU A 21 1.28 9.94 9.59
C LEU A 21 2.67 9.28 9.63
N ASN A 22 2.82 8.21 10.40
CA ASN A 22 4.08 7.48 10.49
C ASN A 22 4.42 6.79 9.16
N ALA A 23 3.46 6.11 8.54
CA ALA A 23 3.62 5.45 7.25
C ALA A 23 4.00 6.45 6.14
N ALA A 24 3.34 7.60 6.07
CA ALA A 24 3.69 8.64 5.10
C ALA A 24 5.13 9.17 5.31
N LYS A 25 5.56 9.38 6.56
CA LYS A 25 6.94 9.79 6.88
C LYS A 25 7.96 8.72 6.49
N ILE A 26 7.65 7.46 6.73
CA ILE A 26 8.50 6.32 6.39
C ILE A 26 8.66 6.22 4.87
N ALA A 27 7.54 6.24 4.12
CA ALA A 27 7.55 6.21 2.66
C ALA A 27 8.37 7.37 2.08
N PHE A 28 8.16 8.58 2.59
CA PHE A 28 8.92 9.77 2.15
C PHE A 28 10.43 9.59 2.34
N LYS A 29 10.87 9.07 3.49
CA LYS A 29 12.29 8.83 3.77
C LYS A 29 12.86 7.66 2.97
N ALA A 30 12.12 6.56 2.87
CA ALA A 30 12.55 5.34 2.17
C ALA A 30 12.81 5.58 0.68
N HIS A 31 12.05 6.51 0.09
CA HIS A 31 12.08 6.80 -1.34
C HIS A 31 12.65 8.20 -1.66
N ALA A 32 13.36 8.84 -0.73
CA ALA A 32 13.82 10.23 -0.88
C ALA A 32 14.74 10.43 -2.10
N ASP A 33 15.61 9.46 -2.39
CA ASP A 33 16.56 9.49 -3.50
C ASP A 33 16.06 8.73 -4.74
N GLN A 34 14.78 8.36 -4.78
CA GLN A 34 14.19 7.58 -5.86
C GLN A 34 13.31 8.45 -6.76
N THR A 35 13.39 8.17 -8.06
CA THR A 35 12.49 8.74 -9.06
C THR A 35 11.51 7.69 -9.56
N ASP A 36 10.29 8.12 -9.88
CA ASP A 36 9.33 7.29 -10.59
C ASP A 36 9.64 7.25 -12.10
N LYS A 37 8.86 6.48 -12.84
CA LYS A 37 9.04 6.27 -14.28
C LYS A 37 8.84 7.55 -15.13
N THR A 38 8.25 8.59 -14.56
CA THR A 38 8.06 9.89 -15.21
C THR A 38 9.18 10.88 -14.88
N GLY A 39 10.16 10.47 -14.07
CA GLY A 39 11.27 11.31 -13.61
C GLY A 39 10.93 12.17 -12.39
N GLY A 40 9.71 12.06 -11.84
CA GLY A 40 9.30 12.77 -10.63
C GLY A 40 9.71 12.03 -9.35
N PRO A 41 9.58 12.65 -8.16
CA PRO A 41 9.86 11.98 -6.89
C PRO A 41 8.99 10.74 -6.69
N TYR A 42 9.60 9.60 -6.34
CA TYR A 42 8.88 8.33 -6.20
C TYR A 42 7.77 8.39 -5.14
N PHE A 43 7.95 9.19 -4.08
CA PHE A 43 6.91 9.42 -3.07
C PHE A 43 5.56 9.89 -3.65
N LEU A 44 5.56 10.57 -4.81
CA LEU A 44 4.30 10.97 -5.47
C LEU A 44 3.49 9.76 -5.95
N HIS A 45 4.14 8.67 -6.35
CA HIS A 45 3.45 7.41 -6.65
C HIS A 45 2.78 6.85 -5.39
N CYS A 46 3.50 6.72 -4.27
CA CYS A 46 2.93 6.25 -3.00
C CYS A 46 1.71 7.09 -2.59
N ARG A 47 1.78 8.42 -2.77
CA ARG A 47 0.67 9.32 -2.50
C ARG A 47 -0.52 9.07 -3.42
N ARG A 48 -0.34 8.95 -4.74
CA ARG A 48 -1.44 8.68 -5.68
C ARG A 48 -2.15 7.36 -5.37
N VAL A 49 -1.38 6.32 -4.99
CA VAL A 49 -1.95 5.04 -4.56
C VAL A 49 -2.75 5.19 -3.26
N ALA A 50 -2.23 5.92 -2.27
CA ALA A 50 -2.94 6.18 -1.01
C ALA A 50 -4.21 7.04 -1.19
N ASP A 51 -4.18 8.02 -2.09
CA ASP A 51 -5.34 8.88 -2.40
C ASP A 51 -6.45 8.08 -3.14
N ALA A 52 -6.12 6.93 -3.74
CA ALA A 52 -7.04 6.09 -4.52
C ALA A 52 -7.70 4.95 -3.74
N VAL A 53 -7.38 4.77 -2.46
CA VAL A 53 -7.95 3.73 -1.58
C VAL A 53 -8.76 4.33 -0.42
N GLU A 54 -9.51 3.49 0.29
CA GLU A 54 -10.33 3.93 1.42
C GLU A 54 -9.45 4.42 2.59
N ALA A 55 -10.05 5.20 3.49
CA ALA A 55 -9.35 5.68 4.67
C ALA A 55 -8.98 4.56 5.67
N GLY A 56 -8.17 4.89 6.67
CA GLY A 56 -7.75 3.94 7.70
C GLY A 56 -6.56 3.08 7.25
N GLU A 57 -6.60 1.79 7.57
CA GLU A 57 -5.47 0.86 7.35
C GLU A 57 -5.10 0.72 5.87
N GLU A 58 -6.05 0.84 4.93
CA GLU A 58 -5.76 0.78 3.49
C GLU A 58 -4.77 1.87 3.07
N ARG A 59 -4.95 3.11 3.56
CA ARG A 59 -4.01 4.21 3.30
C ARG A 59 -2.66 4.00 3.95
N VAL A 60 -2.63 3.43 5.16
CA VAL A 60 -1.38 3.10 5.84
C VAL A 60 -0.58 2.11 4.99
N VAL A 61 -1.22 1.03 4.55
CA VAL A 61 -0.62 0.01 3.68
C VAL A 61 -0.23 0.60 2.32
N ALA A 62 -1.05 1.48 1.74
CA ALA A 62 -0.74 2.14 0.48
C ALA A 62 0.53 3.00 0.54
N TYR A 63 0.80 3.70 1.65
CA TYR A 63 2.08 4.39 1.80
C TYR A 63 3.27 3.42 1.93
N LEU A 64 3.06 2.27 2.58
CA LEU A 64 4.13 1.31 2.87
C LEU A 64 4.38 0.27 1.77
N HIS A 65 3.50 0.16 0.77
CA HIS A 65 3.44 -1.00 -0.14
C HIS A 65 4.76 -1.31 -0.87
N ASP A 66 5.56 -0.29 -1.17
CA ASP A 66 6.84 -0.40 -1.86
C ASP A 66 8.06 -0.21 -0.95
N VAL A 67 7.85 0.11 0.33
CA VAL A 67 8.93 0.49 1.24
C VAL A 67 9.88 -0.67 1.47
N VAL A 68 9.37 -1.89 1.66
CA VAL A 68 10.21 -3.07 1.88
C VAL A 68 10.89 -3.53 0.58
N GLU A 69 10.19 -3.41 -0.56
CA GLU A 69 10.73 -3.86 -1.84
C GLU A 69 11.82 -2.91 -2.39
N LYS A 70 11.63 -1.60 -2.24
CA LYS A 70 12.45 -0.58 -2.90
C LYS A 70 13.20 0.31 -1.94
N GLY A 71 12.83 0.38 -0.67
CA GLY A 71 13.49 1.21 0.34
C GLY A 71 14.73 0.52 0.93
N PRO A 72 15.96 1.01 0.70
CA PRO A 72 17.16 0.38 1.25
C PRO A 72 17.12 0.29 2.78
N GLY A 73 17.40 -0.91 3.30
CA GLY A 73 17.42 -1.18 4.74
C GLY A 73 16.04 -1.26 5.42
N TRP A 74 14.95 -1.28 4.66
CA TRP A 74 13.62 -1.57 5.19
C TRP A 74 13.32 -3.06 5.12
N THR A 75 12.75 -3.60 6.19
CA THR A 75 12.33 -4.99 6.33
C THR A 75 10.96 -5.04 7.01
N LEU A 76 10.27 -6.17 6.90
CA LEU A 76 9.00 -6.39 7.61
C LEU A 76 9.17 -6.30 9.12
N ASP A 77 10.29 -6.82 9.66
CA ASP A 77 10.59 -6.72 11.10
C ASP A 77 10.79 -5.28 11.53
N ARG A 78 11.49 -4.48 10.72
CA ARG A 78 11.64 -3.05 11.00
C ARG A 78 10.30 -2.32 11.00
N LEU A 79 9.35 -2.70 10.15
CA LEU A 79 7.98 -2.16 10.21
C LEU A 79 7.27 -2.56 11.50
N ARG A 80 7.42 -3.80 11.98
CA ARG A 80 6.90 -4.23 13.29
C ARG A 80 7.50 -3.40 14.42
N GLU A 81 8.79 -3.13 14.38
CA GLU A 81 9.49 -2.27 15.35
C GLU A 81 9.01 -0.81 15.32
N GLN A 82 8.45 -0.34 14.20
CA GLN A 82 7.77 0.97 14.13
C GLN A 82 6.39 0.98 14.79
N GLY A 83 5.90 -0.16 15.29
CA GLY A 83 4.62 -0.29 15.99
C GLY A 83 3.43 -0.61 15.08
N PHE A 84 3.64 -0.90 13.79
CA PHE A 84 2.53 -1.28 12.90
C PHE A 84 1.94 -2.63 13.31
N SER A 85 0.61 -2.73 13.22
CA SER A 85 -0.13 -3.97 13.51
C SER A 85 0.32 -5.12 12.60
N SER A 86 0.15 -6.37 13.06
CA SER A 86 0.41 -7.54 12.22
C SER A 86 -0.42 -7.52 10.94
N THR A 87 -1.67 -7.03 11.01
CA THR A 87 -2.56 -6.89 9.85
C THR A 87 -1.96 -5.99 8.77
N ILE A 88 -1.40 -4.83 9.16
CA ILE A 88 -0.71 -3.92 8.23
C ILE A 88 0.55 -4.59 7.66
N VAL A 89 1.37 -5.20 8.51
CA VAL A 89 2.64 -5.81 8.07
C VAL A 89 2.40 -7.00 7.14
N ASP A 90 1.40 -7.83 7.41
CA ASP A 90 1.03 -8.97 6.56
C ASP A 90 0.46 -8.50 5.21
N ALA A 91 -0.21 -7.35 5.17
CA ALA A 91 -0.64 -6.73 3.92
C ALA A 91 0.55 -6.17 3.12
N VAL A 92 1.55 -5.57 3.78
CA VAL A 92 2.80 -5.13 3.13
C VAL A 92 3.62 -6.31 2.61
N ASP A 93 3.71 -7.43 3.36
CA ASP A 93 4.33 -8.67 2.86
C ASP A 93 3.60 -9.20 1.62
N ALA A 94 2.27 -9.18 1.63
CA ALA A 94 1.47 -9.55 0.47
C ALA A 94 1.76 -8.67 -0.77
N LEU A 95 2.14 -7.41 -0.56
CA LEU A 95 2.48 -6.42 -1.60
C LEU A 95 3.97 -6.36 -1.95
N THR A 96 4.83 -7.11 -1.26
CA THR A 96 6.27 -7.17 -1.55
C THR A 96 6.54 -8.37 -2.45
N LYS A 97 7.08 -8.15 -3.65
CA LYS A 97 7.33 -9.25 -4.61
C LYS A 97 8.48 -10.16 -4.12
N ARG A 98 8.30 -11.46 -4.28
CA ARG A 98 9.30 -12.48 -3.94
C ARG A 98 10.24 -12.76 -5.13
N PRO A 99 11.51 -13.15 -4.90
CA PRO A 99 12.44 -13.45 -5.97
C PRO A 99 12.05 -14.66 -6.83
N ASP A 100 11.30 -15.60 -6.26
CA ASP A 100 10.94 -16.89 -6.85
C ASP A 100 9.53 -16.91 -7.47
N GLU A 101 8.80 -15.79 -7.46
CA GLU A 101 7.46 -15.70 -8.05
C GLU A 101 7.43 -14.81 -9.30
N ASN A 102 6.59 -15.19 -10.26
CA ASN A 102 6.32 -14.36 -11.44
C ASN A 102 5.29 -13.25 -11.14
N ASP A 103 5.10 -12.32 -12.09
CA ASP A 103 4.19 -11.18 -11.90
C ASP A 103 2.73 -11.60 -11.66
N ASP A 104 2.25 -12.68 -12.30
CA ASP A 104 0.88 -13.15 -12.11
C ASP A 104 0.70 -13.79 -10.73
N GLU A 105 1.66 -14.60 -10.30
CA GLU A 105 1.70 -15.24 -8.98
C GLU A 105 1.71 -14.19 -7.87
N PHE A 106 2.56 -13.18 -8.02
CA PHE A 106 2.61 -12.04 -7.13
C PHE A 106 1.27 -11.31 -7.03
N VAL A 107 0.67 -10.96 -8.18
CA VAL A 107 -0.63 -10.28 -8.21
C VAL A 107 -1.70 -11.14 -7.55
N MET A 108 -1.79 -12.43 -7.87
CA MET A 108 -2.77 -13.34 -7.26
C MET A 108 -2.57 -13.46 -5.74
N ARG A 109 -1.32 -13.52 -5.26
CA ARG A 109 -1.00 -13.58 -3.82
C ARG A 109 -1.41 -12.30 -3.11
N ALA A 110 -1.02 -11.14 -3.64
CA ALA A 110 -1.39 -9.83 -3.11
C ALA A 110 -2.92 -9.69 -3.01
N LEU A 111 -3.64 -10.06 -4.07
CA LEU A 111 -5.10 -9.93 -4.14
C LEU A 111 -5.84 -10.86 -3.16
N ARG A 112 -5.23 -11.93 -2.64
CA ARG A 112 -5.86 -12.81 -1.64
C ARG A 112 -5.92 -12.17 -0.26
N ASN A 113 -5.01 -11.26 0.08
CA ASN A 113 -5.08 -10.50 1.32
C ASN A 113 -6.13 -9.37 1.17
N PRO A 114 -7.18 -9.32 2.02
CA PRO A 114 -8.25 -8.34 1.90
C PRO A 114 -7.79 -6.88 1.97
N LEU A 115 -6.80 -6.58 2.82
CA LEU A 115 -6.28 -5.22 3.02
C LEU A 115 -5.28 -4.82 1.91
N ALA A 116 -4.51 -5.78 1.40
CA ALA A 116 -3.59 -5.55 0.29
C ALA A 116 -4.31 -5.41 -1.07
N ARG A 117 -5.46 -6.05 -1.24
CA ARG A 117 -6.20 -6.09 -2.51
C ARG A 117 -6.53 -4.71 -3.09
N PRO A 118 -7.23 -3.80 -2.37
CA PRO A 118 -7.55 -2.47 -2.91
C PRO A 118 -6.27 -1.69 -3.25
N VAL A 119 -5.24 -1.79 -2.41
CA VAL A 119 -3.93 -1.17 -2.64
C VAL A 119 -3.27 -1.73 -3.91
N LYS A 120 -3.30 -3.05 -4.13
CA LYS A 120 -2.72 -3.65 -5.33
C LYS A 120 -3.43 -3.20 -6.60
N VAL A 121 -4.76 -3.08 -6.54
CA VAL A 121 -5.55 -2.58 -7.67
C VAL A 121 -5.22 -1.11 -7.96
N ALA A 122 -5.09 -0.28 -6.92
CA ALA A 122 -4.70 1.13 -7.06
C ALA A 122 -3.28 1.28 -7.65
N ASP A 123 -2.30 0.50 -7.15
CA ASP A 123 -0.93 0.44 -7.68
C ASP A 123 -0.90 0.05 -9.18
N LEU A 124 -1.65 -0.98 -9.56
CA LEU A 124 -1.74 -1.42 -10.95
C LEU A 124 -2.36 -0.34 -11.86
N LYS A 125 -3.37 0.39 -11.38
CA LYS A 125 -3.98 1.50 -12.13
C LYS A 125 -3.03 2.68 -12.30
N ASP A 126 -2.37 3.11 -11.21
CA ASP A 126 -1.39 4.20 -11.28
C ASP A 126 -0.25 3.86 -12.26
N ASN A 127 0.28 2.64 -12.14
CA ASN A 127 1.34 2.19 -13.03
C ASN A 127 0.91 2.09 -14.49
N LEU A 128 -0.34 1.70 -14.77
CA LEU A 128 -0.90 1.69 -16.12
C LEU A 128 -0.97 3.11 -16.70
N GLU A 129 -1.56 4.05 -15.96
CA GLU A 129 -1.68 5.44 -16.40
C GLU A 129 -0.30 6.08 -16.64
N GLN A 130 0.67 5.84 -15.75
CA GLN A 130 2.03 6.35 -15.91
C GLN A 130 2.73 5.71 -17.11
N ALA A 131 2.53 4.40 -17.35
CA ALA A 131 3.11 3.72 -18.49
C ALA A 131 2.58 4.27 -19.82
N GLU A 132 1.27 4.54 -19.89
CA GLU A 132 0.61 5.14 -21.06
C GLU A 132 1.11 6.56 -21.33
N LYS A 133 1.25 7.40 -20.29
CA LYS A 133 1.74 8.79 -20.42
C LYS A 133 3.15 8.88 -21.03
N ILE A 134 4.02 7.93 -20.70
CA ILE A 134 5.41 7.92 -21.18
C ILE A 134 5.62 7.02 -22.40
N GLY A 135 4.55 6.38 -22.92
CA GLY A 135 4.63 5.49 -24.07
C GLY A 135 5.41 4.18 -23.83
N SER A 136 5.47 3.71 -22.59
CA SER A 136 6.08 2.42 -22.23
C SER A 136 5.07 1.27 -22.30
N ASP A 137 5.54 0.01 -22.33
CA ASP A 137 4.67 -1.16 -22.42
C ASP A 137 3.75 -1.32 -21.18
N PRO A 138 2.41 -1.21 -21.34
CA PRO A 138 1.46 -1.35 -20.25
C PRO A 138 1.05 -2.80 -19.97
N GLY A 139 1.53 -3.78 -20.75
CA GLY A 139 0.97 -5.13 -20.84
C GLY A 139 0.85 -5.84 -19.49
N LYS A 140 1.88 -5.74 -18.63
CA LYS A 140 1.84 -6.36 -17.30
C LYS A 140 0.79 -5.75 -16.36
N TYR A 141 0.56 -4.45 -16.44
CA TYR A 141 -0.44 -3.76 -15.61
C TYR A 141 -1.86 -4.10 -16.06
N GLN A 142 -2.10 -4.11 -17.37
CA GLN A 142 -3.36 -4.56 -17.95
C GLN A 142 -3.67 -6.02 -17.59
N LYS A 143 -2.65 -6.89 -17.64
CA LYS A 143 -2.79 -8.29 -17.25
C LYS A 143 -3.14 -8.44 -15.76
N GLY A 144 -2.45 -7.73 -14.87
CA GLY A 144 -2.76 -7.72 -13.44
C GLY A 144 -4.18 -7.26 -13.14
N LEU A 145 -4.66 -6.20 -13.81
CA LEU A 145 -6.04 -5.73 -13.66
C LEU A 145 -7.08 -6.74 -14.16
N LYS A 146 -6.78 -7.47 -15.24
CA LYS A 146 -7.64 -8.58 -15.71
C LYS A 146 -7.72 -9.71 -14.69
N ILE A 147 -6.60 -10.08 -14.05
CA ILE A 147 -6.57 -11.09 -12.97
C ILE A 147 -7.47 -10.62 -11.81
N ALA A 148 -7.34 -9.37 -11.36
CA ALA A 148 -8.18 -8.81 -10.30
C ALA A 148 -9.68 -8.87 -10.64
N ALA A 149 -10.05 -8.47 -11.86
CA ALA A 149 -11.42 -8.52 -12.33
C ALA A 149 -11.97 -9.96 -12.43
N GLN A 150 -11.15 -10.95 -12.81
CA GLN A 150 -11.57 -12.34 -12.86
C GLN A 150 -11.79 -12.94 -11.47
N MET A 151 -10.93 -12.60 -10.50
CA MET A 151 -11.02 -13.10 -9.13
C MET A 151 -12.19 -12.50 -8.35
N TYR A 152 -12.50 -11.21 -8.56
CA TYR A 152 -13.45 -10.47 -7.71
C TYR A 152 -14.59 -9.76 -8.44
N GLY A 153 -14.63 -9.80 -9.78
CA GLY A 153 -15.65 -9.12 -10.59
C GLY A 153 -16.95 -9.91 -10.80
N ARG A 154 -17.09 -11.13 -10.24
CA ARG A 154 -18.30 -11.98 -10.43
C ARG A 154 -19.34 -11.91 -9.31
N THR A 155 -19.15 -11.08 -8.28
CA THR A 155 -20.11 -11.02 -7.15
C THR A 155 -21.30 -10.06 -7.37
N ALA A 156 -21.53 -9.58 -8.60
CA ALA A 156 -22.60 -8.60 -8.90
C ALA A 156 -23.58 -9.06 -9.99
N ARG A 157 -23.89 -10.37 -10.05
CA ARG A 157 -25.04 -10.89 -10.79
C ARG A 157 -25.71 -11.99 -9.96
N SER A 158 -26.64 -11.58 -9.11
CA SER A 158 -27.71 -12.40 -8.53
C SER A 158 -29.01 -11.63 -8.66
#